data_AF-A0A957I184-F1
#
_entry.id   AF-A0A957I184-F1
#
_cell.length_a   1.000
_cell.length_b   1.000
_cell.length_c   1.000
_cell.angle_alpha   90.00
_cell.angle_beta   90.00
_cell.angle_gamma   90.00
#
_symmetry.space_group_name_H-M   'P 1'
#
loop_
_entity.id
_entity.type
_entity.pdbx_description
1 polymer ?
#
loop_
_entity_poly.entity_id
_entity_poly.type
_entity_poly.pdbx_seq_one_letter_code
_entity_poly.pdbx_strand_id
1 'polypeptide(L)'
;VETIRLIQSALGNVQMSGTAVIFLHEDGGQRSVVVLAASADGLQNTVDRVLDLIPLNADYALSDCLVQDNLALCPTNVSNEEVEAELLSGGEPSEAVTPDEEPTGDGEPDDTGIGDTGGGFETTLDAVPQGSIGLDETVDGTLGPDESHAWTFSDGPATIDIVMSSEVLDGVLELYDPDNVWLDSSDSGYSGDGEALYAIDIPDDGVYTIVVRDYWGDEGDYSLSVTAVAPPDQTGDSGDTGDTTTADIGNIFIFVDDDGEPLDGGITSGAEMADILGQEHIVILWTTSIDGPLQEDTLDGTDLLIWDTGDYLDSEGFYDPDTEIIVNYLDGGAGSLLMVGSAPLFFNYFDLASLADLEVGADDPILLDGFASGDVITLDQPYQTIASEFLGDDLTDEDIVMFNRGPESEQAGTIAAVATVDSLGTDQRAVVLLFPFTALPMAVQEPLLTNLINWFAQ
;
A
#
# COMPACT_ATOMS: atom_id res chain seq x y z
N VAL A 1 1.91 -5.24 47.09
CA VAL A 1 0.72 -6.12 46.99
C VAL A 1 0.05 -5.69 45.71
N GLU A 2 0.34 -6.39 44.61
CA GLU A 2 -0.18 -6.03 43.29
C GLU A 2 -1.70 -6.20 43.28
N THR A 3 -2.37 -5.15 42.83
CA THR A 3 -3.82 -5.10 42.73
C THR A 3 -4.22 -5.76 41.43
N ILE A 4 -4.51 -7.06 41.48
CA ILE A 4 -5.07 -7.81 40.34
C ILE A 4 -6.44 -7.23 40.02
N ARG A 5 -6.63 -6.71 38.81
CA ARG A 5 -7.90 -6.16 38.32
C ARG A 5 -8.87 -7.34 38.09
N LEU A 6 -9.81 -7.51 39.00
CA LEU A 6 -10.87 -8.50 38.91
C LEU A 6 -12.02 -7.95 38.07
N ILE A 7 -12.23 -8.48 36.87
CA ILE A 7 -13.41 -8.19 36.06
C ILE A 7 -14.52 -9.14 36.51
N GLN A 8 -15.65 -8.58 36.94
CA GLN A 8 -16.78 -9.35 37.45
C GLN A 8 -17.80 -9.57 36.32
N SER A 9 -17.76 -10.76 35.72
CA SER A 9 -18.72 -11.23 34.70
C SER A 9 -19.80 -12.13 35.33
N ALA A 10 -20.90 -12.39 34.62
CA ALA A 10 -21.89 -13.41 35.00
C ALA A 10 -21.28 -14.82 35.15
N LEU A 11 -20.06 -15.03 34.63
CA LEU A 11 -19.24 -16.22 34.73
C LEU A 11 -18.38 -16.32 36.01
N GLY A 12 -18.39 -15.29 36.86
CA GLY A 12 -17.58 -15.22 38.08
C GLY A 12 -16.35 -14.31 37.95
N ASN A 13 -15.42 -14.44 38.89
CA ASN A 13 -14.18 -13.69 38.93
C ASN A 13 -13.17 -14.31 37.95
N VAL A 14 -12.80 -13.60 36.88
CA VAL A 14 -11.80 -14.06 35.90
C VAL A 14 -10.48 -13.35 36.17
N GLN A 15 -9.39 -14.12 36.28
CA GLN A 15 -8.03 -13.60 36.34
C GLN A 15 -7.52 -13.50 34.90
N MET A 16 -7.21 -12.28 34.43
CA MET A 16 -6.77 -12.06 33.04
C MET A 16 -5.40 -12.70 32.76
N SER A 17 -4.46 -12.64 33.70
CA SER A 17 -3.20 -13.36 33.60
C SER A 17 -3.46 -14.88 33.60
N GLY A 18 -2.99 -15.57 32.55
CA GLY A 18 -3.17 -17.00 32.36
C GLY A 18 -4.46 -17.40 31.64
N THR A 19 -5.33 -16.45 31.25
CA THR A 19 -6.64 -16.73 30.66
C THR A 19 -6.90 -15.84 29.44
N ALA A 20 -7.16 -16.47 28.30
CA ALA A 20 -7.64 -15.81 27.10
C ALA A 20 -9.18 -15.85 27.02
N VAL A 21 -9.75 -14.77 26.50
CA VAL A 21 -11.17 -14.64 26.16
C VAL A 21 -11.30 -14.80 24.65
N ILE A 22 -12.12 -15.74 24.22
CA ILE A 22 -12.40 -16.01 22.81
C ILE A 22 -13.86 -15.70 22.56
N PHE A 23 -14.14 -14.83 21.59
CA PHE A 23 -15.49 -14.49 21.16
C PHE A 23 -15.67 -14.89 19.70
N LEU A 24 -16.69 -15.67 19.42
CA LEU A 24 -17.10 -16.03 18.07
C LEU A 24 -18.27 -15.14 17.67
N HIS A 25 -18.16 -14.51 16.51
CA HIS A 25 -19.25 -13.78 15.87
C HIS A 25 -19.53 -14.39 14.51
N GLU A 26 -20.81 -14.52 14.17
CA GLU A 26 -21.25 -15.04 12.87
C GLU A 26 -22.32 -14.09 12.35
N ASP A 27 -22.01 -13.40 11.26
CA ASP A 27 -22.93 -12.51 10.55
C ASP A 27 -22.77 -12.69 9.04
N GLY A 28 -23.86 -12.61 8.29
CA GLY A 28 -23.83 -12.73 6.82
C GLY A 28 -23.29 -14.05 6.24
N GLY A 29 -22.96 -15.05 7.05
CA GLY A 29 -22.28 -16.28 6.62
C GLY A 29 -20.76 -16.26 6.80
N GLN A 30 -20.21 -15.14 7.25
CA GLN A 30 -18.82 -14.99 7.67
C GLN A 30 -18.70 -15.28 9.18
N ARG A 31 -17.61 -15.90 9.60
CA ARG A 31 -17.30 -16.19 11.00
C ARG A 31 -16.04 -15.45 11.41
N SER A 32 -16.15 -14.56 12.37
CA SER A 32 -15.00 -13.87 12.96
C SER A 32 -14.75 -14.35 14.39
N VAL A 33 -13.48 -14.55 14.73
CA VAL A 33 -13.05 -14.96 16.07
C VAL A 33 -12.15 -13.86 16.63
N VAL A 34 -12.56 -13.29 17.76
CA VAL A 34 -11.76 -12.32 18.50
C VAL A 34 -11.12 -13.03 19.70
N VAL A 35 -9.80 -12.95 19.82
CA VAL A 35 -9.05 -13.49 20.95
C VAL A 35 -8.42 -12.34 21.73
N LEU A 36 -8.65 -12.30 23.03
CA LEU A 36 -8.04 -11.34 23.96
C LEU A 36 -7.23 -12.10 25.00
N ALA A 37 -5.95 -11.76 25.16
CA ALA A 37 -5.08 -12.31 26.20
C ALA A 37 -4.38 -11.17 26.96
N ALA A 38 -3.70 -11.50 28.06
CA ALA A 38 -3.04 -10.51 28.90
C ALA A 38 -1.61 -10.19 28.45
N SER A 39 -1.00 -11.02 27.60
CA SER A 39 0.27 -10.79 26.93
C SER A 39 0.26 -11.28 25.48
N ALA A 40 1.21 -10.81 24.67
CA ALA A 40 1.47 -11.33 23.32
C ALA A 40 1.69 -12.86 23.31
N ASP A 41 2.48 -13.40 24.26
CA ASP A 41 2.70 -14.84 24.40
C ASP A 41 1.39 -15.61 24.66
N GLY A 42 0.51 -15.04 25.50
CA GLY A 42 -0.78 -15.64 25.81
C GLY A 42 -1.76 -15.60 24.63
N LEU A 43 -1.67 -14.54 23.82
CA LEU A 43 -2.43 -14.38 22.60
C LEU A 43 -1.99 -15.41 21.55
N GLN A 44 -0.70 -15.45 21.24
CA GLN A 44 -0.13 -16.36 20.25
C GLN A 44 -0.46 -17.81 20.58
N ASN A 45 -0.22 -18.26 21.81
CA ASN A 45 -0.52 -19.63 22.22
C ASN A 45 -2.01 -19.98 22.07
N THR A 46 -2.88 -19.01 22.32
CA THR A 46 -4.32 -19.20 22.19
C THR A 46 -4.74 -19.24 20.72
N VAL A 47 -4.17 -18.39 19.87
CA VAL A 47 -4.43 -18.35 18.42
C VAL A 47 -3.95 -19.65 17.78
N ASP A 48 -2.72 -20.10 18.06
CA ASP A 48 -2.18 -21.37 17.55
C ASP A 48 -3.11 -22.54 17.91
N ARG A 49 -3.58 -22.60 19.17
CA ARG A 49 -4.54 -23.63 19.59
C ARG A 49 -5.86 -23.54 18.84
N VAL A 50 -6.36 -22.34 18.56
CA VAL A 50 -7.61 -22.14 17.82
C VAL A 50 -7.44 -22.57 16.36
N LEU A 51 -6.38 -22.15 15.70
CA LEU A 51 -6.17 -22.40 14.26
C LEU A 51 -5.70 -23.83 13.98
N ASP A 52 -4.80 -24.38 14.79
CA ASP A 52 -4.21 -25.69 14.52
C ASP A 52 -5.09 -26.84 15.00
N LEU A 53 -5.75 -26.67 16.15
CA LEU A 53 -6.43 -27.78 16.83
C LEU A 53 -7.95 -27.79 16.62
N ILE A 54 -8.61 -26.65 16.39
CA ILE A 54 -10.07 -26.64 16.17
C ILE A 54 -10.47 -27.33 14.86
N PRO A 55 -9.80 -27.13 13.71
CA PRO A 55 -10.15 -27.82 12.47
C PRO A 55 -9.98 -29.34 12.56
N LEU A 56 -9.05 -29.80 13.40
CA LEU A 56 -8.80 -31.21 13.64
C LEU A 56 -9.78 -31.81 14.66
N ASN A 57 -9.99 -31.12 15.78
CA ASN A 57 -10.90 -31.55 16.86
C ASN A 57 -11.23 -30.40 17.84
N ALA A 58 -12.34 -29.71 17.57
CA ALA A 58 -12.84 -28.62 18.42
C ALA A 58 -13.08 -29.01 19.89
N ASP A 59 -13.60 -30.22 20.15
CA ASP A 59 -13.85 -30.70 21.51
C ASP A 59 -12.55 -30.87 22.31
N TYR A 60 -11.47 -31.25 21.63
CA TYR A 60 -10.13 -31.36 22.24
C TYR A 60 -9.49 -29.99 22.43
N ALA A 61 -9.56 -29.12 21.43
CA ALA A 61 -8.99 -27.77 21.47
C ALA A 61 -9.61 -26.91 22.59
N LEU A 62 -10.89 -27.10 22.87
CA LEU A 62 -11.63 -26.37 23.90
C LEU A 62 -11.81 -27.15 25.22
N SER A 63 -11.14 -28.31 25.36
CA SER A 63 -11.38 -29.24 26.48
C SER A 63 -11.10 -28.63 27.87
N ASP A 64 -10.16 -27.70 27.95
CA ASP A 64 -9.81 -26.97 29.18
C ASP A 64 -10.43 -25.55 29.24
N CYS A 65 -11.33 -25.22 28.30
CA CYS A 65 -12.01 -23.94 28.25
C CYS A 65 -13.36 -23.97 28.97
N LEU A 66 -13.74 -22.84 29.57
CA LEU A 66 -15.11 -22.59 29.99
C LEU A 66 -15.88 -21.95 28.82
N VAL A 67 -16.72 -22.74 28.15
CA VAL A 67 -17.50 -22.30 26.99
C VAL A 67 -18.93 -21.97 27.40
N GLN A 68 -19.43 -20.80 26.99
CA GLN A 68 -20.83 -20.41 27.08
C GLN A 68 -21.25 -19.66 25.80
N ASP A 69 -22.25 -20.21 25.10
CA ASP A 69 -22.78 -19.66 23.85
C ASP A 69 -21.66 -19.41 22.83
N ASN A 70 -21.38 -18.15 22.53
CA ASN A 70 -20.36 -17.72 21.58
C ASN A 70 -19.09 -17.16 22.26
N LEU A 71 -18.93 -17.41 23.57
CA LEU A 71 -17.79 -16.99 24.37
C LEU A 71 -17.09 -18.22 24.96
N ALA A 72 -15.76 -18.26 24.91
CA ALA A 72 -14.94 -19.23 25.63
C ALA A 72 -13.87 -18.53 26.46
N LEU A 73 -13.65 -19.00 27.68
CA LEU A 73 -12.52 -18.61 28.53
C LEU A 73 -11.54 -19.77 28.60
N CYS A 74 -10.36 -19.60 28.02
CA CYS A 74 -9.39 -20.67 27.85
C CYS A 74 -8.07 -20.33 28.57
N PRO A 75 -7.39 -21.31 29.19
CA PRO A 75 -6.06 -21.06 29.71
C PRO A 75 -5.08 -20.77 28.57
N THR A 76 -4.21 -19.78 28.72
CA THR A 76 -3.16 -19.43 27.74
C THR A 76 -1.98 -20.40 27.77
N ASN A 77 -1.88 -21.23 28.82
CA ASN A 77 -0.76 -22.15 29.08
C ASN A 77 0.63 -21.48 29.21
N VAL A 78 0.66 -20.15 29.36
CA VAL A 78 1.87 -19.38 29.63
C VAL A 78 2.13 -19.32 31.13
N SER A 79 3.31 -19.76 31.56
CA SER A 79 3.67 -19.76 32.98
C SER A 79 4.05 -18.36 33.46
N ASN A 80 3.41 -17.87 34.53
CA ASN A 80 3.63 -16.54 35.08
C ASN A 80 3.43 -15.41 34.04
N GLU A 81 2.37 -15.50 33.23
CA GLU A 81 2.02 -14.49 32.23
C GLU A 81 1.94 -13.09 32.87
N GLU A 82 2.89 -12.23 32.53
CA GLU A 82 2.88 -10.81 32.92
C GLU A 82 1.83 -10.07 32.10
N VAL A 83 1.10 -9.14 32.72
CA VAL A 83 0.06 -8.37 32.03
C VAL A 83 0.74 -7.18 31.35
N GLU A 84 0.69 -7.12 30.02
CA GLU A 84 1.30 -6.03 29.26
C GLU A 84 0.47 -4.74 29.33
N ALA A 85 1.16 -3.60 29.40
CA ALA A 85 0.60 -2.31 29.79
C ALA A 85 -0.18 -1.56 28.69
N GLU A 86 -0.18 -2.06 27.44
CA GLU A 86 -0.87 -1.42 26.31
C GLU A 86 -2.40 -1.44 26.40
N LEU A 87 -2.98 -2.11 27.40
CA LEU A 87 -4.42 -2.06 27.72
C LEU A 87 -4.79 -0.94 28.72
N LEU A 88 -3.99 0.11 28.85
CA LEU A 88 -4.32 1.33 29.62
C LEU A 88 -5.09 2.35 28.76
N SER A 89 -6.25 1.97 28.22
CA SER A 89 -7.23 2.96 27.74
C SER A 89 -8.05 3.49 28.92
N GLY A 90 -7.66 4.67 29.42
CA GLY A 90 -8.41 5.40 30.45
C GLY A 90 -7.58 6.50 31.08
N GLY A 91 -7.99 7.75 30.84
CA GLY A 91 -7.30 8.98 31.25
C GLY A 91 -6.84 9.06 32.71
N GLU A 92 -5.80 9.89 32.88
CA GLU A 92 -4.88 10.00 34.02
C GLU A 92 -5.50 10.15 35.42
N PRO A 93 -4.74 9.77 36.44
CA PRO A 93 -4.60 10.57 37.64
C PRO A 93 -3.18 11.16 37.71
N SER A 94 -3.09 12.45 37.42
CA SER A 94 -2.28 13.45 38.14
C SER A 94 -1.14 12.86 38.98
N GLU A 95 0.09 12.94 38.50
CA GLU A 95 1.23 12.73 39.38
C GLU A 95 1.15 13.70 40.56
N ALA A 96 1.12 13.12 41.76
CA ALA A 96 1.13 13.86 42.99
C ALA A 96 2.50 14.54 43.16
N VAL A 97 2.51 15.86 43.03
CA VAL A 97 3.61 16.72 43.44
C VAL A 97 3.94 16.45 44.91
N THR A 98 5.13 15.93 45.18
CA THR A 98 5.71 15.88 46.53
C THR A 98 6.22 17.27 46.92
N PRO A 99 5.88 17.82 48.09
CA PRO A 99 6.46 19.07 48.56
C PRO A 99 7.76 18.79 49.31
N ASP A 100 8.86 19.40 48.86
CA ASP A 100 9.89 20.09 49.67
C ASP A 100 11.20 20.16 48.88
N GLU A 101 11.60 21.36 48.48
CA GLU A 101 12.84 22.00 48.93
C GLU A 101 12.93 23.42 48.34
N GLU A 102 13.00 24.43 49.22
CA GLU A 102 13.28 25.83 48.89
C GLU A 102 14.65 26.01 48.22
N PRO A 103 14.82 27.05 47.38
CA PRO A 103 15.53 28.22 47.93
C PRO A 103 14.96 29.57 47.48
N THR A 104 14.70 30.41 48.49
CA THR A 104 14.87 31.87 48.56
C THR A 104 15.35 32.62 47.30
N GLY A 105 14.59 33.63 46.88
CA GLY A 105 15.08 34.67 45.97
C GLY A 105 14.01 35.72 45.64
N ASP A 106 13.96 36.78 46.43
CA ASP A 106 13.02 37.91 46.36
C ASP A 106 13.02 38.68 45.02
N GLY A 107 11.83 39.09 44.54
CA GLY A 107 11.71 40.16 43.53
C GLY A 107 10.36 40.27 42.79
N GLU A 108 9.33 40.82 43.46
CA GLU A 108 8.11 41.41 42.85
C GLU A 108 8.38 42.87 42.34
N PRO A 109 7.46 43.60 41.66
CA PRO A 109 6.11 43.26 41.13
C PRO A 109 5.74 43.88 39.74
N ASP A 110 4.47 43.66 39.36
CA ASP A 110 3.59 44.36 38.39
C ASP A 110 3.80 44.08 36.88
N ASP A 111 2.77 43.58 36.18
CA ASP A 111 1.68 44.42 35.64
C ASP A 111 0.62 43.57 34.87
N THR A 112 -0.64 43.85 35.20
CA THR A 112 -1.94 43.69 34.48
C THR A 112 -2.30 42.47 33.61
N GLY A 113 -3.47 41.89 33.96
CA GLY A 113 -4.56 41.71 33.00
C GLY A 113 -5.11 40.30 32.80
N ILE A 114 -6.02 39.88 33.69
CA ILE A 114 -6.94 38.77 33.39
C ILE A 114 -7.99 39.26 32.39
N GLY A 115 -7.93 38.71 31.18
CA GLY A 115 -8.99 38.69 30.19
C GLY A 115 -9.21 37.24 29.76
N ASP A 116 -10.07 36.56 30.49
CA ASP A 116 -10.69 35.30 30.10
C ASP A 116 -11.64 35.56 28.92
N THR A 117 -11.22 35.15 27.73
CA THR A 117 -12.11 34.79 26.61
C THR A 117 -11.44 33.64 25.88
N GLY A 118 -12.11 32.48 25.87
CA GLY A 118 -11.59 31.22 25.37
C GLY A 118 -10.88 31.31 24.02
N GLY A 119 -9.67 30.78 23.96
CA GLY A 119 -8.99 30.43 22.73
C GLY A 119 -9.19 28.95 22.48
N GLY A 120 -9.89 28.63 21.39
CA GLY A 120 -9.64 27.38 20.70
C GLY A 120 -8.16 27.32 20.31
N PHE A 121 -7.64 26.12 20.14
CA PHE A 121 -6.36 25.95 19.48
C PHE A 121 -6.53 26.46 18.04
N GLU A 122 -6.16 27.70 17.76
CA GLU A 122 -5.87 28.14 16.40
C GLU A 122 -4.47 27.61 16.09
N THR A 123 -4.41 26.51 15.36
CA THR A 123 -3.22 26.02 14.67
C THR A 123 -2.92 26.99 13.52
N THR A 124 -2.24 28.11 13.83
CA THR A 124 -1.78 29.02 12.77
C THR A 124 -0.61 28.37 12.05
N LEU A 125 -0.80 27.98 10.79
CA LEU A 125 0.26 27.51 9.89
C LEU A 125 1.37 28.57 9.77
N ASP A 126 2.64 28.16 9.90
CA ASP A 126 3.81 29.05 9.79
C ASP A 126 4.21 29.21 8.31
N ALA A 127 3.34 29.87 7.54
CA ALA A 127 3.54 30.11 6.12
C ALA A 127 3.00 31.50 5.70
N VAL A 128 3.66 32.12 4.72
CA VAL A 128 3.33 33.45 4.21
C VAL A 128 2.14 33.37 3.25
N PRO A 129 1.00 34.03 3.55
CA PRO A 129 -0.18 33.97 2.69
C PRO A 129 0.05 34.64 1.33
N GLN A 130 -0.21 33.90 0.25
CA GLN A 130 -0.01 34.37 -1.13
C GLN A 130 -1.30 34.75 -1.85
N GLY A 131 -2.44 34.16 -1.47
CA GLY A 131 -3.73 34.43 -2.09
C GLY A 131 -4.56 33.18 -2.25
N SER A 132 -5.44 33.18 -3.25
CA SER A 132 -6.27 32.03 -3.63
C SER A 132 -5.87 31.49 -4.99
N ILE A 133 -5.97 30.19 -5.17
CA ILE A 133 -5.88 29.48 -6.46
C ILE A 133 -7.20 28.75 -6.69
N GLY A 134 -7.75 28.85 -7.90
CA GLY A 134 -8.98 28.16 -8.31
C GLY A 134 -8.71 26.87 -9.09
N LEU A 135 -9.80 26.17 -9.43
CA LEU A 135 -9.72 25.02 -10.35
C LEU A 135 -9.22 25.44 -11.74
N ASP A 136 -8.37 24.58 -12.31
CA ASP A 136 -7.70 24.75 -13.61
C ASP A 136 -6.84 26.02 -13.70
N GLU A 137 -6.38 26.54 -12.56
CA GLU A 137 -5.52 27.71 -12.44
C GLU A 137 -4.06 27.32 -12.19
N THR A 138 -3.15 28.17 -12.64
CA THR A 138 -1.72 28.10 -12.34
C THR A 138 -1.24 29.45 -11.83
N VAL A 139 -0.49 29.45 -10.74
CA VAL A 139 0.09 30.64 -10.11
C VAL A 139 1.61 30.47 -10.00
N ASP A 140 2.33 31.58 -10.07
CA ASP A 140 3.78 31.60 -9.89
C ASP A 140 4.13 32.25 -8.54
N GLY A 141 5.20 31.79 -7.91
CA GLY A 141 5.74 32.38 -6.68
C GLY A 141 7.26 32.29 -6.60
N THR A 142 7.83 33.05 -5.67
CA THR A 142 9.27 33.04 -5.37
C THR A 142 9.44 32.87 -3.87
N LEU A 143 10.00 31.74 -3.43
CA LEU A 143 10.35 31.50 -2.03
C LEU A 143 11.63 32.26 -1.67
N GLY A 144 11.61 32.97 -0.54
CA GLY A 144 12.83 33.39 0.14
C GLY A 144 13.47 32.25 0.95
N PRO A 145 14.69 32.46 1.48
CA PRO A 145 15.35 31.46 2.33
C PRO A 145 14.54 31.16 3.60
N ASP A 146 14.40 29.87 3.92
CA ASP A 146 13.59 29.35 5.03
C ASP A 146 12.12 29.85 5.00
N GLU A 147 11.61 30.26 3.84
CA GLU A 147 10.23 30.74 3.67
C GLU A 147 9.31 29.61 3.24
N SER A 148 8.04 29.71 3.63
CA SER A 148 6.96 28.85 3.15
C SER A 148 5.82 29.73 2.68
N HIS A 149 5.14 29.33 1.63
CA HIS A 149 4.02 30.05 1.03
C HIS A 149 2.72 29.29 1.24
N ALA A 150 1.65 29.99 1.60
CA ALA A 150 0.30 29.42 1.74
C ALA A 150 -0.66 29.98 0.69
N TRP A 151 -1.26 29.08 -0.09
CA TRP A 151 -2.33 29.36 -1.05
C TRP A 151 -3.65 28.78 -0.53
N THR A 152 -4.74 29.52 -0.74
CA THR A 152 -6.08 29.06 -0.37
C THR A 152 -6.81 28.48 -1.57
N PHE A 153 -7.55 27.39 -1.37
CA PHE A 153 -8.38 26.75 -2.39
C PHE A 153 -9.78 26.49 -1.81
N SER A 154 -10.84 26.73 -2.58
CA SER A 154 -12.22 26.55 -2.10
C SER A 154 -13.22 26.15 -3.18
N ASP A 155 -12.74 25.55 -4.27
CA ASP A 155 -13.56 25.24 -5.45
C ASP A 155 -14.08 23.79 -5.44
N GLY A 156 -14.43 23.25 -4.27
CA GLY A 156 -15.12 21.96 -4.15
C GLY A 156 -16.66 22.05 -4.27
N PRO A 157 -17.39 20.92 -4.30
CA PRO A 157 -16.88 19.56 -4.30
C PRO A 157 -16.22 19.17 -5.63
N ALA A 158 -15.00 18.63 -5.59
CA ALA A 158 -14.22 18.21 -6.76
C ALA A 158 -13.11 17.25 -6.34
N THR A 159 -12.68 16.38 -7.26
CA THR A 159 -11.42 15.65 -7.14
C THR A 159 -10.37 16.44 -7.92
N ILE A 160 -9.19 16.71 -7.32
CA ILE A 160 -8.19 17.62 -7.89
C ILE A 160 -6.79 17.04 -7.89
N ASP A 161 -5.98 17.47 -8.86
CA ASP A 161 -4.54 17.30 -8.85
C ASP A 161 -3.88 18.64 -8.53
N ILE A 162 -2.87 18.64 -7.66
CA ILE A 162 -2.06 19.79 -7.28
C ILE A 162 -0.63 19.51 -7.69
N VAL A 163 -0.04 20.34 -8.56
CA VAL A 163 1.32 20.14 -9.05
C VAL A 163 2.14 21.40 -8.84
N MET A 164 3.27 21.27 -8.15
CA MET A 164 4.32 22.28 -8.04
C MET A 164 5.48 21.92 -8.98
N SER A 165 6.05 22.90 -9.66
CA SER A 165 7.25 22.74 -10.48
C SER A 165 8.27 23.84 -10.19
N SER A 166 9.55 23.48 -10.15
CA SER A 166 10.67 24.40 -10.03
C SER A 166 11.89 23.85 -10.77
N GLU A 167 12.77 24.70 -11.27
CA GLU A 167 14.05 24.28 -11.87
C GLU A 167 15.18 24.11 -10.83
N VAL A 168 14.97 24.56 -9.59
CA VAL A 168 16.04 24.68 -8.58
C VAL A 168 15.65 24.23 -7.18
N LEU A 169 14.37 24.27 -6.83
CA LEU A 169 13.90 23.90 -5.49
C LEU A 169 13.81 22.39 -5.34
N ASP A 170 14.06 21.91 -4.13
CA ASP A 170 13.71 20.58 -3.62
C ASP A 170 12.36 20.73 -2.92
N GLY A 171 11.28 20.68 -3.71
CA GLY A 171 9.96 21.13 -3.28
C GLY A 171 9.38 20.28 -2.17
N VAL A 172 8.61 20.90 -1.28
CA VAL A 172 7.66 20.19 -0.44
C VAL A 172 6.30 20.84 -0.60
N LEU A 173 5.31 20.02 -0.94
CA LEU A 173 3.92 20.40 -1.11
C LEU A 173 3.10 19.77 0.01
N GLU A 174 2.32 20.55 0.73
CA GLU A 174 1.46 20.08 1.82
C GLU A 174 0.04 20.61 1.63
N LEU A 175 -0.98 19.83 2.01
CA LEU A 175 -2.39 20.22 1.96
C LEU A 175 -3.02 20.11 3.34
N TYR A 176 -3.83 21.11 3.68
CA TYR A 176 -4.55 21.20 4.95
C TYR A 176 -6.03 21.48 4.70
N ASP A 177 -6.88 20.94 5.57
CA ASP A 177 -8.33 21.13 5.56
C ASP A 177 -8.74 22.52 6.13
N PRO A 178 -10.04 22.87 6.13
CA PRO A 178 -10.54 24.15 6.65
C PRO A 178 -10.33 24.38 8.15
N ASP A 179 -10.09 23.33 8.93
CA ASP A 179 -9.75 23.39 10.35
C ASP A 179 -8.22 23.40 10.59
N ASN A 180 -7.42 23.53 9.50
CA ASN A 180 -5.96 23.42 9.46
C ASN A 180 -5.44 22.07 9.97
N VAL A 181 -6.20 20.99 9.76
CA VAL A 181 -5.73 19.62 9.93
C VAL A 181 -4.98 19.22 8.66
N TRP A 182 -3.80 18.64 8.83
CA TRP A 182 -2.99 18.13 7.73
C TRP A 182 -3.76 16.98 7.02
N LEU A 183 -3.84 17.07 5.69
CA LEU A 183 -4.51 16.08 4.83
C LEU A 183 -3.48 15.23 4.10
N ASP A 184 -2.50 15.87 3.45
CA ASP A 184 -1.56 15.17 2.57
C ASP A 184 -0.27 15.97 2.33
N SER A 185 0.79 15.33 1.84
CA SER A 185 2.03 15.99 1.41
C SER A 185 2.88 15.18 0.42
N SER A 186 3.66 15.88 -0.42
CA SER A 186 4.65 15.31 -1.35
C SER A 186 6.01 15.98 -1.19
N ASP A 187 7.08 15.17 -1.11
CA ASP A 187 8.51 15.55 -1.25
C ASP A 187 9.30 14.54 -2.12
N SER A 188 8.61 13.96 -3.10
CA SER A 188 9.10 12.80 -3.86
C SER A 188 10.12 13.15 -4.96
N GLY A 189 10.19 14.41 -5.38
CA GLY A 189 11.13 14.91 -6.37
C GLY A 189 12.50 15.23 -5.76
N TYR A 190 13.55 15.16 -6.57
CA TYR A 190 14.83 15.78 -6.22
C TYR A 190 14.83 17.24 -6.67
N SER A 191 15.79 18.04 -6.16
CA SER A 191 16.01 19.43 -6.61
C SER A 191 15.90 19.60 -8.13
N GLY A 192 14.89 20.37 -8.57
CA GLY A 192 14.58 20.65 -9.96
C GLY A 192 13.51 19.75 -10.60
N ASP A 193 13.01 18.76 -9.87
CA ASP A 193 11.84 17.96 -10.22
C ASP A 193 10.56 18.59 -9.62
N GLY A 194 9.39 18.19 -10.13
CA GLY A 194 8.11 18.68 -9.63
C GLY A 194 7.56 17.85 -8.47
N GLU A 195 6.78 18.47 -7.62
CA GLU A 195 6.00 17.79 -6.57
C GLU A 195 4.53 17.73 -6.94
N ALA A 196 3.83 16.65 -6.60
CA ALA A 196 2.43 16.53 -6.95
C ALA A 196 1.60 15.75 -5.92
N LEU A 197 0.36 16.20 -5.72
CA LEU A 197 -0.69 15.50 -5.00
C LEU A 197 -1.79 15.17 -6.02
N TYR A 198 -2.13 13.89 -6.18
CA TYR A 198 -3.06 13.44 -7.22
C TYR A 198 -4.38 12.95 -6.63
N ALA A 199 -5.46 13.12 -7.38
CA ALA A 199 -6.80 12.62 -7.06
C ALA A 199 -7.30 13.01 -5.65
N ILE A 200 -6.96 14.21 -5.18
CA ILE A 200 -7.37 14.70 -3.86
C ILE A 200 -8.86 15.03 -3.88
N ASP A 201 -9.62 14.33 -3.04
CA ASP A 201 -11.03 14.63 -2.85
C ASP A 201 -11.24 15.87 -1.97
N ILE A 202 -11.82 16.90 -2.57
CA ILE A 202 -12.28 18.11 -1.89
C ILE A 202 -13.81 17.99 -1.74
N PRO A 203 -14.33 17.63 -0.54
CA PRO A 203 -15.74 17.28 -0.35
C PRO A 203 -16.70 18.47 -0.36
N ASP A 204 -16.20 19.69 -0.19
CA ASP A 204 -17.01 20.91 -0.04
C ASP A 204 -16.29 22.18 -0.49
N ASP A 205 -16.99 23.32 -0.41
CA ASP A 205 -16.45 24.65 -0.68
C ASP A 205 -15.75 25.27 0.55
N GLY A 206 -15.25 24.44 1.47
CA GLY A 206 -14.39 24.83 2.57
C GLY A 206 -13.10 25.50 2.09
N VAL A 207 -12.41 26.22 2.98
CA VAL A 207 -11.14 26.89 2.63
C VAL A 207 -9.98 25.99 2.98
N TYR A 208 -9.48 25.25 2.00
CA TYR A 208 -8.29 24.41 2.11
C TYR A 208 -7.04 25.28 1.96
N THR A 209 -5.94 24.85 2.56
CA THR A 209 -4.65 25.54 2.49
C THR A 209 -3.59 24.64 1.86
N ILE A 210 -3.01 25.09 0.76
CA ILE A 210 -1.88 24.46 0.08
C ILE A 210 -0.61 25.20 0.52
N VAL A 211 0.32 24.49 1.15
CA VAL A 211 1.61 25.03 1.59
C VAL A 211 2.71 24.55 0.65
N VAL A 212 3.52 25.49 0.18
CA VAL A 212 4.68 25.26 -0.67
C VAL A 212 5.93 25.74 0.07
N ARG A 213 6.96 24.89 0.16
CA ARG A 213 8.27 25.25 0.71
C ARG A 213 9.38 24.48 0.02
N ASP A 214 10.62 24.78 0.39
CA ASP A 214 11.79 23.98 0.03
C ASP A 214 12.18 23.08 1.22
N TYR A 215 12.66 21.87 0.95
CA TYR A 215 13.07 20.91 1.96
C TYR A 215 14.31 21.38 2.74
N TRP A 216 15.26 22.03 2.07
CA TRP A 216 16.50 22.54 2.66
C TRP A 216 16.42 24.02 3.08
N GLY A 217 15.31 24.70 2.79
CA GLY A 217 15.12 26.12 3.04
C GLY A 217 15.80 27.02 2.01
N ASP A 218 16.07 26.50 0.81
CA ASP A 218 16.64 27.26 -0.30
C ASP A 218 15.64 28.26 -0.92
N GLU A 219 16.17 29.32 -1.54
CA GLU A 219 15.37 30.31 -2.27
C GLU A 219 15.21 29.92 -3.75
N GLY A 220 14.05 30.20 -4.33
CA GLY A 220 13.80 29.83 -5.73
C GLY A 220 12.40 30.18 -6.24
N ASP A 221 12.28 30.20 -7.56
CA ASP A 221 11.00 30.39 -8.24
C ASP A 221 10.27 29.04 -8.41
N TYR A 222 8.95 29.05 -8.30
CA TYR A 222 8.09 27.89 -8.55
C TYR A 222 6.81 28.28 -9.29
N SER A 223 6.18 27.29 -9.93
CA SER A 223 4.83 27.36 -10.49
C SER A 223 3.96 26.29 -9.84
N LEU A 224 2.75 26.66 -9.40
CA LEU A 224 1.79 25.80 -8.72
C LEU A 224 0.48 25.76 -9.53
N SER A 225 -0.01 24.58 -9.87
CA SER A 225 -1.27 24.37 -10.58
C SER A 225 -2.24 23.49 -9.82
N VAL A 226 -3.53 23.79 -9.93
CA VAL A 226 -4.63 22.93 -9.45
C VAL A 226 -5.52 22.59 -10.63
N THR A 227 -5.77 21.31 -10.89
CA THR A 227 -6.56 20.84 -12.04
C THR A 227 -7.70 19.95 -11.57
N ALA A 228 -8.89 20.09 -12.15
CA ALA A 228 -10.00 19.18 -11.87
C ALA A 228 -9.79 17.83 -12.54
N VAL A 229 -9.93 16.74 -11.78
CA VAL A 229 -10.05 15.38 -12.30
C VAL A 229 -11.53 15.14 -12.58
N ALA A 230 -11.87 14.86 -13.84
CA ALA A 230 -13.25 14.55 -14.19
C ALA A 230 -13.63 13.20 -13.57
N PRO A 231 -14.74 13.10 -12.80
CA PRO A 231 -15.24 11.79 -12.39
C PRO A 231 -15.57 10.96 -13.63
N PRO A 232 -15.28 9.64 -13.65
CA PRO A 232 -15.57 8.80 -14.81
C PRO A 232 -17.05 8.92 -15.17
N ASP A 233 -17.32 9.36 -16.41
CA ASP A 233 -18.66 9.71 -16.88
C ASP A 233 -19.54 8.44 -16.94
N GLN A 234 -20.40 8.25 -15.93
CA GLN A 234 -21.39 7.16 -15.89
C GLN A 234 -22.58 7.36 -16.87
N THR A 235 -22.37 7.99 -18.03
CA THR A 235 -23.43 8.12 -19.03
C THR A 235 -23.08 7.44 -20.34
N GLY A 236 -23.44 6.16 -20.40
CA GLY A 236 -23.60 5.45 -21.67
C GLY A 236 -24.63 6.15 -22.56
N ASP A 237 -24.16 6.77 -23.63
CA ASP A 237 -24.92 6.95 -24.86
C ASP A 237 -24.03 6.58 -26.05
N SER A 238 -24.32 5.42 -26.64
CA SER A 238 -23.70 4.93 -27.86
C SER A 238 -24.01 5.86 -29.04
N GLY A 239 -23.13 6.83 -29.24
CA GLY A 239 -22.99 7.56 -30.50
C GLY A 239 -22.02 6.83 -31.42
N ASP A 240 -22.52 5.86 -32.17
CA ASP A 240 -21.83 5.20 -33.29
C ASP A 240 -21.20 6.21 -34.27
N THR A 241 -19.87 6.31 -34.22
CA THR A 241 -19.04 6.44 -35.43
C THR A 241 -17.85 5.50 -35.30
N GLY A 242 -17.98 4.33 -35.92
CA GLY A 242 -16.98 3.27 -35.89
C GLY A 242 -15.52 3.72 -36.09
N ASP A 243 -14.72 3.40 -35.07
CA ASP A 243 -13.36 2.90 -35.18
C ASP A 243 -13.23 1.81 -34.12
N THR A 244 -12.58 0.71 -34.44
CA THR A 244 -12.34 -0.40 -33.51
C THR A 244 -11.29 0.04 -32.50
N THR A 245 -11.71 0.62 -31.37
CA THR A 245 -10.84 0.87 -30.23
C THR A 245 -10.92 -0.34 -29.30
N THR A 246 -9.74 -0.89 -29.01
CA THR A 246 -9.40 -1.71 -27.84
C THR A 246 -10.09 -1.17 -26.58
N ALA A 247 -10.42 -2.04 -25.62
CA ALA A 247 -10.86 -1.53 -24.31
C ALA A 247 -9.67 -0.78 -23.72
N ASP A 248 -9.77 0.54 -23.59
CA ASP A 248 -8.65 1.36 -23.12
C ASP A 248 -8.39 1.04 -21.64
N ILE A 249 -7.19 0.53 -21.32
CA ILE A 249 -6.70 0.51 -19.95
C ILE A 249 -6.39 1.96 -19.61
N GLY A 250 -7.24 2.58 -18.78
CA GLY A 250 -7.14 4.00 -18.44
C GLY A 250 -6.12 4.21 -17.33
N ASN A 251 -6.34 3.54 -16.20
CA ASN A 251 -5.58 3.72 -14.96
C ASN A 251 -4.75 2.48 -14.63
N ILE A 252 -3.43 2.66 -14.61
CA ILE A 252 -2.48 1.63 -14.21
C ILE A 252 -1.93 1.99 -12.83
N PHE A 253 -2.03 1.08 -11.88
CA PHE A 253 -1.42 1.21 -10.57
C PHE A 253 -0.22 0.28 -10.48
N ILE A 254 0.96 0.81 -10.18
CA ILE A 254 2.18 0.04 -9.99
C ILE A 254 2.48 0.02 -8.50
N PHE A 255 2.27 -1.13 -7.88
CA PHE A 255 2.64 -1.39 -6.50
C PHE A 255 4.01 -2.07 -6.46
N VAL A 256 5.00 -1.35 -5.95
CA VAL A 256 6.37 -1.81 -5.72
C VAL A 256 6.51 -2.24 -4.28
N ASP A 257 6.67 -3.54 -4.12
CA ASP A 257 6.72 -4.24 -2.86
C ASP A 257 8.17 -4.55 -2.52
N ASP A 258 8.80 -3.58 -1.85
CA ASP A 258 10.25 -3.53 -1.59
C ASP A 258 10.62 -3.50 -0.09
N ASP A 259 9.69 -3.86 0.78
CA ASP A 259 9.89 -3.92 2.23
C ASP A 259 10.36 -5.31 2.73
N GLY A 260 10.39 -6.30 1.82
CA GLY A 260 10.96 -7.62 2.05
C GLY A 260 12.49 -7.68 2.14
N GLU A 261 13.05 -8.89 2.14
CA GLU A 261 14.49 -9.12 2.14
C GLU A 261 15.04 -9.20 0.70
N PRO A 262 16.00 -8.35 0.30
CA PRO A 262 16.54 -8.35 -1.05
C PRO A 262 17.40 -9.59 -1.33
N LEU A 263 17.20 -10.22 -2.49
CA LEU A 263 17.96 -11.41 -2.89
C LEU A 263 19.33 -11.08 -3.49
N ASP A 264 19.44 -10.05 -4.33
CA ASP A 264 20.68 -9.63 -4.99
C ASP A 264 20.77 -8.09 -5.17
N GLY A 265 20.60 -7.38 -4.06
CA GLY A 265 20.91 -5.95 -3.98
C GLY A 265 19.70 -5.02 -3.94
N GLY A 266 18.47 -5.54 -4.02
CA GLY A 266 17.26 -4.74 -3.83
C GLY A 266 16.95 -3.92 -5.07
N ILE A 267 16.58 -4.61 -6.14
CA ILE A 267 16.15 -4.00 -7.40
C ILE A 267 14.65 -4.14 -7.55
N THR A 268 14.04 -3.11 -8.10
CA THR A 268 12.63 -3.09 -8.49
C THR A 268 12.55 -2.72 -9.96
N SER A 269 11.38 -2.94 -10.55
CA SER A 269 11.06 -2.62 -11.94
C SER A 269 10.08 -1.45 -12.08
N GLY A 270 9.48 -0.99 -10.98
CA GLY A 270 8.37 -0.04 -10.98
C GLY A 270 8.68 1.27 -11.69
N ALA A 271 9.83 1.89 -11.39
CA ALA A 271 10.24 3.15 -12.04
C ALA A 271 10.40 3.01 -13.56
N GLU A 272 11.05 1.95 -14.03
CA GLU A 272 11.24 1.70 -15.48
C GLU A 272 9.91 1.42 -16.18
N MET A 273 9.02 0.64 -15.55
CA MET A 273 7.68 0.39 -16.08
C MET A 273 6.83 1.66 -16.10
N ALA A 274 6.91 2.50 -15.06
CA ALA A 274 6.22 3.78 -14.99
C ALA A 274 6.69 4.74 -16.10
N ASP A 275 8.00 4.83 -16.36
CA ASP A 275 8.56 5.66 -17.43
C ASP A 275 8.09 5.23 -18.83
N ILE A 276 7.96 3.92 -19.06
CA ILE A 276 7.46 3.39 -20.35
C ILE A 276 5.95 3.65 -20.47
N LEU A 277 5.17 3.33 -19.44
CA LEU A 277 3.69 3.38 -19.47
C LEU A 277 3.13 4.80 -19.38
N GLY A 278 3.77 5.69 -18.62
CA GLY A 278 3.33 7.08 -18.39
C GLY A 278 3.35 7.95 -19.65
N GLN A 279 3.86 7.44 -20.78
CA GLN A 279 3.79 8.11 -22.07
C GLN A 279 2.38 8.06 -22.68
N GLU A 280 1.60 7.04 -22.36
CA GLU A 280 0.30 6.76 -22.99
C GLU A 280 -0.83 6.54 -21.97
N HIS A 281 -0.51 6.22 -20.70
CA HIS A 281 -1.47 5.89 -19.66
C HIS A 281 -1.34 6.79 -18.43
N ILE A 282 -2.39 6.84 -17.61
CA ILE A 282 -2.32 7.40 -16.27
C ILE A 282 -1.70 6.32 -15.38
N VAL A 283 -0.54 6.61 -14.81
CA VAL A 283 0.22 5.67 -13.98
C VAL A 283 0.39 6.23 -12.58
N ILE A 284 -0.02 5.46 -11.58
CA ILE A 284 0.29 5.72 -10.18
C ILE A 284 1.39 4.75 -9.78
N LEU A 285 2.49 5.26 -9.23
CA LEU A 285 3.57 4.46 -8.67
C LEU A 285 3.49 4.56 -7.16
N TRP A 286 3.40 3.41 -6.49
CA TRP A 286 3.36 3.28 -5.04
C TRP A 286 4.46 2.34 -4.62
N THR A 287 5.36 2.77 -3.74
CA THR A 287 6.50 2.00 -3.28
C THR A 287 6.44 1.85 -1.77
N THR A 288 6.39 0.63 -1.26
CA THR A 288 6.17 0.38 0.18
C THR A 288 7.19 1.09 1.07
N SER A 289 8.47 1.14 0.67
CA SER A 289 9.52 1.83 1.43
C SER A 289 9.41 3.36 1.44
N ILE A 290 8.61 3.94 0.55
CA ILE A 290 8.39 5.39 0.40
C ILE A 290 7.00 5.78 0.92
N ASP A 291 5.96 5.14 0.39
CA ASP A 291 4.55 5.46 0.60
C ASP A 291 3.92 4.69 1.77
N GLY A 292 4.57 3.62 2.22
CA GLY A 292 4.06 2.71 3.24
C GLY A 292 3.18 1.58 2.66
N PRO A 293 2.54 0.78 3.52
CA PRO A 293 1.70 -0.33 3.08
C PRO A 293 0.46 0.17 2.33
N LEU A 294 -0.13 -0.70 1.51
CA LEU A 294 -1.38 -0.41 0.81
C LEU A 294 -2.52 -0.17 1.81
N GLN A 295 -3.49 0.64 1.40
CA GLN A 295 -4.73 0.87 2.14
C GLN A 295 -5.92 0.31 1.34
N GLU A 296 -7.04 0.04 2.01
CA GLU A 296 -8.20 -0.65 1.41
C GLU A 296 -8.78 0.06 0.17
N ASP A 297 -8.62 1.38 0.08
CA ASP A 297 -9.12 2.25 -0.98
C ASP A 297 -8.05 2.67 -2.00
N THR A 298 -6.78 2.32 -1.77
CA THR A 298 -5.66 2.72 -2.65
C THR A 298 -5.82 2.24 -4.09
N LEU A 299 -6.47 1.08 -4.29
CA LEU A 299 -6.65 0.47 -5.61
C LEU A 299 -7.97 0.87 -6.30
N ASP A 300 -8.77 1.75 -5.70
CA ASP A 300 -10.06 2.15 -6.27
C ASP A 300 -9.89 2.82 -7.64
N GLY A 301 -10.66 2.33 -8.63
CA GLY A 301 -10.61 2.86 -10.00
C GLY A 301 -9.38 2.43 -10.82
N THR A 302 -8.59 1.49 -10.32
CA THR A 302 -7.49 0.85 -11.06
C THR A 302 -8.03 -0.16 -12.07
N ASP A 303 -7.62 -0.05 -13.34
CA ASP A 303 -7.98 -1.03 -14.38
C ASP A 303 -6.97 -2.19 -14.46
N LEU A 304 -5.70 -1.87 -14.22
CA LEU A 304 -4.58 -2.82 -14.20
C LEU A 304 -3.70 -2.53 -12.98
N LEU A 305 -3.56 -3.54 -12.12
CA LEU A 305 -2.57 -3.56 -11.07
C LEU A 305 -1.30 -4.24 -11.58
N ILE A 306 -0.17 -3.56 -11.50
CA ILE A 306 1.16 -4.14 -11.66
C ILE A 306 1.75 -4.30 -10.26
N TRP A 307 1.89 -5.53 -9.79
CA TRP A 307 2.55 -5.85 -8.53
C TRP A 307 3.98 -6.27 -8.81
N ASP A 308 4.91 -5.39 -8.46
CA ASP A 308 6.34 -5.56 -8.65
C ASP A 308 7.05 -5.85 -7.33
N THR A 309 7.40 -7.11 -7.12
CA THR A 309 8.19 -7.54 -5.96
C THR A 309 9.70 -7.44 -6.22
N GLY A 310 10.11 -6.98 -7.41
CA GLY A 310 11.53 -6.81 -7.72
C GLY A 310 12.36 -8.08 -7.52
N ASP A 311 13.49 -7.97 -6.82
CA ASP A 311 14.25 -9.11 -6.28
C ASP A 311 14.06 -9.29 -4.76
N TYR A 312 12.99 -8.73 -4.20
CA TYR A 312 12.67 -8.85 -2.79
C TYR A 312 11.94 -10.17 -2.54
N LEU A 313 12.24 -10.74 -1.37
CA LEU A 313 11.56 -11.90 -0.83
C LEU A 313 10.90 -11.47 0.47
N ASP A 314 9.57 -11.38 0.45
CA ASP A 314 8.85 -11.23 1.71
C ASP A 314 8.77 -12.59 2.44
N SER A 315 9.05 -12.53 3.74
CA SER A 315 9.03 -13.66 4.65
C SER A 315 7.64 -13.97 5.21
N GLU A 316 6.72 -13.00 5.17
CA GLU A 316 5.32 -13.17 5.58
C GLU A 316 4.47 -13.78 4.43
N GLY A 317 4.85 -13.50 3.19
CA GLY A 317 4.33 -14.12 1.97
C GLY A 317 2.85 -13.84 1.82
N PHE A 318 2.04 -14.89 1.64
CA PHE A 318 0.59 -14.74 1.47
C PHE A 318 -0.14 -14.06 2.65
N TYR A 319 0.48 -14.01 3.83
CA TYR A 319 -0.15 -13.45 5.03
C TYR A 319 0.11 -11.95 5.21
N ASP A 320 0.86 -11.36 4.29
CA ASP A 320 1.13 -9.94 4.28
C ASP A 320 -0.19 -9.13 4.08
N PRO A 321 -0.41 -8.04 4.83
CA PRO A 321 -1.61 -7.20 4.71
C PRO A 321 -1.86 -6.65 3.30
N ASP A 322 -0.81 -6.34 2.53
CA ASP A 322 -0.92 -5.83 1.17
C ASP A 322 -1.46 -6.92 0.25
N THR A 323 -1.09 -8.18 0.49
CA THR A 323 -1.65 -9.33 -0.23
C THR A 323 -3.17 -9.43 -0.04
N GLU A 324 -3.70 -9.17 1.16
CA GLU A 324 -5.15 -9.19 1.41
C GLU A 324 -5.88 -8.12 0.60
N ILE A 325 -5.32 -6.90 0.52
CA ILE A 325 -5.88 -5.79 -0.26
C ILE A 325 -5.90 -6.13 -1.75
N ILE A 326 -4.79 -6.68 -2.27
CA ILE A 326 -4.69 -7.09 -3.67
C ILE A 326 -5.69 -8.21 -3.98
N VAL A 327 -5.82 -9.22 -3.12
CA VAL A 327 -6.81 -10.28 -3.30
C VAL A 327 -8.24 -9.72 -3.31
N ASN A 328 -8.56 -8.78 -2.42
CA ASN A 328 -9.87 -8.12 -2.39
C ASN A 328 -10.14 -7.33 -3.68
N TYR A 329 -9.14 -6.64 -4.23
CA TYR A 329 -9.22 -5.97 -5.53
C TYR A 329 -9.56 -6.97 -6.66
N LEU A 330 -8.91 -8.14 -6.68
CA LEU A 330 -9.17 -9.17 -7.69
C LEU A 330 -10.57 -9.79 -7.52
N ASP A 331 -10.96 -10.13 -6.29
CA ASP A 331 -12.27 -10.73 -5.96
C ASP A 331 -13.44 -9.76 -6.24
N GLY A 332 -13.19 -8.45 -6.15
CA GLY A 332 -14.14 -7.41 -6.56
C GLY A 332 -14.44 -7.40 -8.06
N GLY A 333 -13.67 -8.13 -8.87
CA GLY A 333 -13.72 -8.11 -10.33
C GLY A 333 -13.27 -6.76 -10.91
N ALA A 334 -12.47 -6.01 -10.16
CA ALA A 334 -12.18 -4.60 -10.41
C ALA A 334 -11.12 -4.37 -11.50
N GLY A 335 -10.27 -5.35 -11.80
CA GLY A 335 -9.33 -5.22 -12.91
C GLY A 335 -8.38 -6.39 -13.10
N SER A 336 -7.41 -6.21 -14.00
CA SER A 336 -6.41 -7.23 -14.35
C SER A 336 -5.18 -7.14 -13.45
N LEU A 337 -4.35 -8.19 -13.45
CA LEU A 337 -3.11 -8.26 -12.67
C LEU A 337 -1.90 -8.58 -13.54
N LEU A 338 -0.85 -7.77 -13.44
CA LEU A 338 0.50 -8.14 -13.85
C LEU A 338 1.37 -8.26 -12.61
N MET A 339 1.78 -9.49 -12.31
CA MET A 339 2.73 -9.76 -11.26
C MET A 339 4.13 -9.93 -11.85
N VAL A 340 5.11 -9.25 -11.29
CA VAL A 340 6.49 -9.26 -11.76
C VAL A 340 7.45 -9.31 -10.59
N GLY A 341 8.47 -10.16 -10.69
CA GLY A 341 9.53 -10.21 -9.70
C GLY A 341 10.15 -11.59 -9.57
N SER A 342 11.22 -11.66 -8.81
CA SER A 342 12.02 -12.86 -8.61
C SER A 342 11.31 -13.89 -7.75
N ALA A 343 10.48 -13.45 -6.81
CA ALA A 343 9.81 -14.29 -5.84
C ALA A 343 8.45 -13.71 -5.40
N PRO A 344 7.43 -13.68 -6.28
CA PRO A 344 6.16 -13.06 -5.94
C PRO A 344 5.45 -13.74 -4.75
N LEU A 345 4.72 -12.94 -3.95
CA LEU A 345 4.37 -13.26 -2.56
C LEU A 345 3.37 -14.41 -2.33
N PHE A 346 2.71 -14.92 -3.37
CA PHE A 346 1.78 -16.05 -3.26
C PHE A 346 2.46 -17.38 -2.89
N PHE A 347 3.79 -17.42 -2.90
CA PHE A 347 4.56 -18.64 -2.94
C PHE A 347 5.36 -18.83 -1.64
N ASN A 348 4.73 -19.46 -0.64
CA ASN A 348 5.43 -19.94 0.57
C ASN A 348 6.30 -21.20 0.31
N TYR A 349 7.60 -21.12 0.63
CA TYR A 349 8.61 -22.19 0.56
C TYR A 349 9.00 -22.71 -0.84
N PHE A 350 9.91 -21.99 -1.53
CA PHE A 350 10.44 -22.43 -2.82
C PHE A 350 11.95 -22.47 -2.86
N ASP A 351 12.46 -23.35 -3.73
CA ASP A 351 13.87 -23.36 -4.09
C ASP A 351 14.13 -22.22 -5.07
N LEU A 352 15.07 -21.34 -4.72
CA LEU A 352 15.62 -20.36 -5.64
C LEU A 352 16.59 -21.03 -6.59
N ALA A 353 16.54 -20.62 -7.85
CA ALA A 353 17.44 -21.08 -8.89
C ALA A 353 17.96 -19.91 -9.72
N SER A 354 19.19 -20.03 -10.20
CA SER A 354 19.79 -19.02 -11.07
C SER A 354 19.06 -18.95 -12.42
N LEU A 355 18.64 -17.75 -12.83
CA LEU A 355 18.04 -17.45 -14.12
C LEU A 355 18.96 -16.49 -14.88
N ALA A 356 19.51 -16.93 -16.01
CA ALA A 356 20.44 -16.14 -16.81
C ALA A 356 19.88 -15.76 -18.19
N ASP A 357 18.85 -16.48 -18.64
CA ASP A 357 18.23 -16.31 -19.94
C ASP A 357 16.79 -16.84 -19.94
N LEU A 358 16.01 -16.36 -20.90
CA LEU A 358 14.62 -16.73 -21.16
C LEU A 358 14.52 -17.32 -22.56
N GLU A 359 13.80 -18.42 -22.72
CA GLU A 359 13.41 -18.96 -24.02
C GLU A 359 11.96 -18.57 -24.30
N VAL A 360 11.72 -17.90 -25.42
CA VAL A 360 10.37 -17.51 -25.87
C VAL A 360 9.51 -18.76 -26.04
N GLY A 361 8.35 -18.77 -25.39
CA GLY A 361 7.41 -19.88 -25.35
C GLY A 361 6.63 -20.10 -26.65
N ALA A 362 5.37 -20.50 -26.55
CA ALA A 362 4.53 -20.77 -27.71
C ALA A 362 4.08 -19.48 -28.40
N ASP A 363 3.94 -19.47 -29.73
CA ASP A 363 3.52 -18.28 -30.47
C ASP A 363 2.10 -17.83 -30.06
N ASP A 364 2.00 -16.72 -29.33
CA ASP A 364 0.75 -15.95 -29.16
C ASP A 364 0.83 -14.67 -30.00
N PRO A 365 -0.18 -14.38 -30.84
CA PRO A 365 -0.11 -13.27 -31.79
C PRO A 365 -0.18 -11.88 -31.15
N ILE A 366 -0.42 -11.77 -29.84
CA ILE A 366 -0.54 -10.49 -29.12
C ILE A 366 0.56 -10.38 -28.07
N LEU A 367 0.61 -11.32 -27.10
CA LEU A 367 1.59 -11.29 -26.01
C LEU A 367 3.04 -11.37 -26.50
N LEU A 368 3.26 -12.10 -27.59
CA LEU A 368 4.59 -12.35 -28.13
C LEU A 368 4.75 -11.80 -29.55
N ASP A 369 3.97 -10.78 -29.93
CA ASP A 369 4.21 -10.10 -31.22
C ASP A 369 5.64 -9.52 -31.26
N GLY A 370 6.34 -9.76 -32.37
CA GLY A 370 7.74 -9.40 -32.52
C GLY A 370 8.76 -10.36 -31.87
N PHE A 371 8.32 -11.39 -31.13
CA PHE A 371 9.18 -12.43 -30.56
C PHE A 371 8.96 -13.76 -31.29
N ALA A 372 10.03 -14.45 -31.70
CA ALA A 372 9.89 -15.75 -32.34
C ALA A 372 10.01 -16.87 -31.30
N SER A 373 9.09 -17.85 -31.34
CA SER A 373 9.17 -19.04 -30.48
C SER A 373 10.54 -19.72 -30.57
N GLY A 374 11.12 -20.01 -29.39
CA GLY A 374 12.45 -20.60 -29.22
C GLY A 374 13.61 -19.61 -29.31
N ASP A 375 13.37 -18.31 -29.54
CA ASP A 375 14.42 -17.30 -29.37
C ASP A 375 14.85 -17.24 -27.91
N VAL A 376 16.15 -17.00 -27.68
CA VAL A 376 16.73 -16.89 -26.35
C VAL A 376 17.08 -15.44 -26.05
N ILE A 377 16.51 -14.90 -24.98
CA ILE A 377 16.75 -13.56 -24.46
C ILE A 377 17.70 -13.69 -23.28
N THR A 378 18.92 -13.19 -23.42
CA THR A 378 19.90 -13.17 -22.32
C THR A 378 19.60 -12.00 -21.39
N LEU A 379 19.53 -12.26 -20.08
CA LEU A 379 19.40 -11.22 -19.06
C LEU A 379 20.72 -10.44 -18.92
N ASP A 380 20.67 -9.23 -18.37
CA ASP A 380 21.87 -8.43 -18.14
C ASP A 380 22.85 -9.07 -17.15
N GLN A 381 22.32 -9.84 -16.20
CA GLN A 381 23.04 -10.72 -15.28
C GLN A 381 22.18 -11.92 -14.84
N PRO A 382 22.76 -12.94 -14.18
CA PRO A 382 21.98 -14.01 -13.57
C PRO A 382 21.25 -13.53 -12.30
N TYR A 383 19.96 -13.84 -12.18
CA TYR A 383 19.13 -13.53 -11.01
C TYR A 383 18.75 -14.78 -10.24
N GLN A 384 18.59 -14.67 -8.92
CA GLN A 384 17.97 -15.74 -8.13
C GLN A 384 16.46 -15.58 -8.19
N THR A 385 15.76 -16.57 -8.76
CA THR A 385 14.30 -16.52 -8.93
C THR A 385 13.68 -17.84 -8.50
N ILE A 386 12.40 -17.82 -8.14
CA ILE A 386 11.64 -19.03 -7.82
C ILE A 386 11.66 -19.98 -9.02
N ALA A 387 11.97 -21.24 -8.75
CA ALA A 387 11.80 -22.31 -9.71
C ALA A 387 10.36 -22.84 -9.70
N SER A 388 9.70 -22.72 -10.85
CA SER A 388 8.25 -22.94 -11.01
C SER A 388 7.87 -24.38 -11.39
N GLU A 389 8.53 -25.40 -10.84
CA GLU A 389 8.17 -26.80 -11.14
C GLU A 389 6.69 -27.10 -10.84
N PHE A 390 6.08 -26.35 -9.92
CA PHE A 390 4.68 -26.49 -9.50
C PHE A 390 3.67 -25.84 -10.45
N LEU A 391 4.02 -24.74 -11.15
CA LEU A 391 3.06 -24.04 -12.01
C LEU A 391 2.59 -24.94 -13.16
N GLY A 392 3.47 -25.82 -13.67
CA GLY A 392 3.18 -26.68 -14.81
C GLY A 392 2.08 -27.72 -14.57
N ASP A 393 1.78 -28.08 -13.32
CA ASP A 393 0.76 -29.10 -13.00
C ASP A 393 -0.68 -28.52 -12.99
N ASP A 394 -0.82 -27.21 -12.77
CA ASP A 394 -2.12 -26.53 -12.66
C ASP A 394 -2.51 -25.75 -13.93
N LEU A 395 -1.63 -25.69 -14.94
CA LEU A 395 -1.96 -25.05 -16.22
C LEU A 395 -3.05 -25.79 -16.99
N THR A 396 -3.93 -25.01 -17.59
CA THR A 396 -4.99 -25.40 -18.50
C THR A 396 -4.56 -25.20 -19.97
N ASP A 397 -5.36 -25.71 -20.91
CA ASP A 397 -5.13 -25.47 -22.35
C ASP A 397 -5.35 -23.99 -22.75
N GLU A 398 -5.90 -23.16 -21.86
CA GLU A 398 -6.19 -21.73 -22.08
C GLU A 398 -5.04 -20.83 -21.61
N ASP A 399 -4.10 -21.37 -20.82
CA ASP A 399 -2.94 -20.64 -20.32
C ASP A 399 -1.82 -20.54 -21.38
N ILE A 400 -1.18 -19.37 -21.43
CA ILE A 400 -0.15 -19.06 -22.40
C ILE A 400 1.19 -18.97 -21.69
N VAL A 401 2.05 -19.97 -21.89
CA VAL A 401 3.44 -19.93 -21.42
C VAL A 401 4.22 -18.97 -22.34
N MET A 402 4.52 -17.78 -21.82
CA MET A 402 5.21 -16.73 -22.55
C MET A 402 6.71 -16.95 -22.62
N PHE A 403 7.31 -17.33 -21.49
CA PHE A 403 8.75 -17.60 -21.38
C PHE A 403 8.99 -18.86 -20.56
N ASN A 404 9.97 -19.64 -21.00
CA ASN A 404 10.60 -20.67 -20.20
C ASN A 404 11.98 -20.18 -19.74
N ARG A 405 12.54 -20.79 -18.69
CA ARG A 405 13.93 -20.62 -18.31
C ARG A 405 14.81 -21.10 -19.46
N GLY A 406 15.74 -20.27 -19.92
CA GLY A 406 16.58 -20.56 -21.07
C GLY A 406 17.67 -21.60 -20.78
N PRO A 407 18.45 -21.98 -21.81
CA PRO A 407 19.44 -23.06 -21.73
C PRO A 407 20.63 -22.79 -20.80
N GLU A 408 20.96 -21.53 -20.52
CA GLU A 408 22.05 -21.17 -19.58
C GLU A 408 21.56 -20.99 -18.14
N SER A 409 20.25 -21.10 -17.91
CA SER A 409 19.63 -21.02 -16.60
C SER A 409 19.60 -22.38 -15.88
N GLU A 410 19.63 -22.34 -14.54
CA GLU A 410 19.29 -23.52 -13.77
C GLU A 410 17.82 -23.89 -14.00
N GLN A 411 17.54 -25.20 -14.04
CA GLN A 411 16.19 -25.73 -14.33
C GLN A 411 15.64 -25.27 -15.70
N ALA A 412 16.51 -25.17 -16.70
CA ALA A 412 16.17 -24.85 -18.08
C ALA A 412 14.92 -25.61 -18.58
N GLY A 413 14.03 -24.90 -19.26
CA GLY A 413 12.77 -25.40 -19.82
C GLY A 413 11.57 -25.39 -18.86
N THR A 414 11.74 -25.00 -17.60
CA THR A 414 10.60 -24.70 -16.70
C THR A 414 10.04 -23.31 -16.97
N ILE A 415 8.85 -22.99 -16.46
CA ILE A 415 8.15 -21.74 -16.77
C ILE A 415 8.85 -20.54 -16.11
N ALA A 416 9.03 -19.45 -16.85
CA ALA A 416 9.52 -18.18 -16.33
C ALA A 416 8.47 -17.07 -16.45
N ALA A 417 7.49 -17.23 -17.34
CA ALA A 417 6.33 -16.35 -17.42
C ALA A 417 5.11 -17.06 -17.99
N VAL A 418 3.94 -16.75 -17.46
CA VAL A 418 2.65 -17.30 -17.90
C VAL A 418 1.57 -16.23 -17.86
N ALA A 419 0.69 -16.25 -18.85
CA ALA A 419 -0.55 -15.49 -18.89
C ALA A 419 -1.73 -16.44 -18.75
N THR A 420 -2.72 -16.06 -17.96
CA THR A 420 -3.94 -16.84 -17.67
C THR A 420 -5.18 -15.96 -17.74
N VAL A 421 -6.30 -16.57 -18.11
CA VAL A 421 -7.61 -15.93 -18.12
C VAL A 421 -8.53 -16.74 -17.22
N ASP A 422 -9.17 -16.08 -16.24
CA ASP A 422 -10.11 -16.74 -15.34
C ASP A 422 -11.33 -17.28 -16.11
N SER A 423 -11.40 -18.61 -16.21
CA SER A 423 -12.50 -19.33 -16.83
C SER A 423 -13.76 -19.43 -15.96
N LEU A 424 -13.73 -18.98 -14.70
CA LEU A 424 -14.85 -19.04 -13.75
C LEU A 424 -15.85 -17.88 -13.89
N GLY A 425 -15.63 -16.98 -14.84
CA GLY A 425 -16.66 -16.08 -15.37
C GLY A 425 -16.48 -14.60 -15.04
N THR A 426 -15.31 -14.20 -14.56
CA THR A 426 -14.91 -12.79 -14.44
C THR A 426 -14.22 -12.26 -15.71
N ASP A 427 -13.79 -13.15 -16.62
CA ASP A 427 -12.90 -12.85 -17.77
C ASP A 427 -11.62 -12.09 -17.34
N GLN A 428 -11.25 -12.20 -16.06
CA GLN A 428 -10.09 -11.53 -15.49
C GLN A 428 -8.81 -12.10 -16.10
N ARG A 429 -7.90 -11.21 -16.48
CA ARG A 429 -6.62 -11.54 -17.07
C ARG A 429 -5.53 -11.37 -16.02
N ALA A 430 -4.63 -12.34 -15.93
CA ALA A 430 -3.45 -12.24 -15.10
C ALA A 430 -2.19 -12.67 -15.86
N VAL A 431 -1.09 -11.98 -15.62
CA VAL A 431 0.24 -12.37 -16.09
C VAL A 431 1.17 -12.45 -14.89
N VAL A 432 1.98 -13.51 -14.84
CA VAL A 432 3.03 -13.69 -13.83
C VAL A 432 4.37 -13.78 -14.55
N LEU A 433 5.29 -12.87 -14.23
CA LEU A 433 6.69 -12.87 -14.66
C LEU A 433 7.57 -13.20 -13.45
N LEU A 434 8.24 -14.36 -13.48
CA LEU A 434 9.09 -14.85 -12.40
C LEU A 434 10.54 -14.34 -12.54
N PHE A 435 10.67 -13.07 -12.86
CA PHE A 435 11.91 -12.33 -12.95
C PHE A 435 11.63 -10.82 -12.89
N PRO A 436 12.57 -9.99 -12.40
CA PRO A 436 12.45 -8.53 -12.44
C PRO A 436 12.39 -8.08 -13.90
N PHE A 437 11.44 -7.22 -14.26
CA PHE A 437 11.31 -6.73 -15.64
C PHE A 437 12.55 -5.93 -16.09
N THR A 438 13.22 -5.24 -15.17
CA THR A 438 14.48 -4.53 -15.42
C THR A 438 15.64 -5.45 -15.79
N ALA A 439 15.56 -6.76 -15.52
CA ALA A 439 16.56 -7.75 -15.96
C ALA A 439 16.58 -7.95 -17.49
N LEU A 440 15.50 -7.58 -18.17
CA LEU A 440 15.39 -7.70 -19.62
C LEU A 440 16.26 -6.64 -20.31
N PRO A 441 16.85 -6.95 -21.48
CA PRO A 441 17.47 -5.92 -22.30
C PRO A 441 16.47 -4.81 -22.67
N MET A 442 16.87 -3.55 -22.64
CA MET A 442 16.00 -2.40 -23.01
C MET A 442 15.26 -2.59 -24.35
N ALA A 443 15.89 -3.24 -25.33
CA ALA A 443 15.27 -3.51 -26.64
C ALA A 443 14.12 -4.52 -26.61
N VAL A 444 13.92 -5.22 -25.48
CA VAL A 444 12.86 -6.21 -25.23
C VAL A 444 11.77 -5.63 -24.34
N GLN A 445 12.14 -4.77 -23.37
CA GLN A 445 11.23 -4.20 -22.37
C GLN A 445 10.01 -3.51 -23.00
N GLU A 446 10.22 -2.43 -23.77
CA GLU A 446 9.12 -1.65 -24.36
C GLU A 446 8.20 -2.49 -25.26
N PRO A 447 8.70 -3.32 -26.22
CA PRO A 447 7.83 -4.21 -27.00
C PRO A 447 7.03 -5.20 -26.15
N LEU A 448 7.67 -5.81 -25.14
CA LEU A 448 6.99 -6.77 -24.28
C LEU A 448 5.89 -6.11 -23.45
N LEU A 449 6.18 -4.95 -22.84
CA LEU A 449 5.21 -4.24 -22.01
C LEU A 449 4.04 -3.73 -22.85
N THR A 450 4.31 -3.22 -24.06
CA THR A 450 3.27 -2.86 -25.04
C THR A 450 2.37 -4.05 -25.36
N ASN A 451 2.95 -5.22 -25.60
CA ASN A 451 2.19 -6.44 -25.88
C ASN A 451 1.33 -6.88 -24.69
N LEU A 452 1.85 -6.78 -23.47
CA LEU A 452 1.11 -7.07 -22.23
C LEU A 452 -0.11 -6.17 -22.09
N ILE A 453 0.08 -4.84 -22.22
CA ILE A 453 -1.01 -3.86 -22.15
C ILE A 453 -2.07 -4.13 -23.23
N ASN A 454 -1.64 -4.37 -24.48
CA ASN A 454 -2.57 -4.72 -25.56
C ASN A 454 -3.34 -6.01 -25.29
N TRP A 455 -2.73 -6.97 -24.59
CA TRP A 455 -3.39 -8.22 -24.24
C TRP A 455 -4.40 -8.05 -23.11
N PHE A 456 -4.10 -7.22 -22.12
CA PHE A 456 -5.03 -6.85 -21.04
C PHE A 456 -6.22 -6.02 -21.56
N ALA A 457 -6.03 -5.22 -22.60
CA ALA A 457 -7.05 -4.39 -23.26
C ALA A 457 -8.11 -5.16 -24.10
N GLN A 458 -8.10 -6.50 -24.07
CA GLN A 458 -8.95 -7.36 -24.92
C GLN A 458 -10.22 -7.88 -24.28
#